data_AF-A0A7S3B7X9-F1
#
_entry.id   AF-A0A7S3B7X9-F1
#
_cell.length_a   1.000
_cell.length_b   1.000
_cell.length_c   1.000
_cell.angle_alpha   90.00
_cell.angle_beta   90.00
_cell.angle_gamma   90.00
#
_symmetry.space_group_name_H-M   'P 1'
#
loop_
_entity.id
_entity.type
_entity.pdbx_description
1 polymer ?
#
loop_
_entity_poly.entity_id
_entity_poly.type
_entity_poly.pdbx_seq_one_letter_code
_entity_poly.pdbx_strand_id
1 'polypeptide(L)'
;MRHHVSPRLFRGLIAALDESKLDVTVIAVQPAARNEGLVDDLTLNVEALVELRGTIADKQAQLAALDLDVLVWLDVGLGIESYFLAHGRYAPVQAATWGHPVTTGIHEIDFFLSMDVEVADADNEYTETLVRFPGVPPFKYVAPDVTVKGMTRADFGLPDDGPLLLCPQYL
;
A
#
# COMPACT_ATOMS: atom_id res chain seq x y z
N MET A 1 -9.52 7.76 10.22
CA MET A 1 -8.10 7.84 9.83
C MET A 1 -8.04 8.71 8.59
N ARG A 2 -7.46 9.90 8.69
CA ARG A 2 -7.51 10.91 7.60
C ARG A 2 -6.28 10.87 6.67
N HIS A 3 -5.28 10.04 6.94
CA HIS A 3 -4.06 9.95 6.13
C HIS A 3 -3.44 8.54 6.24
N HIS A 4 -3.94 7.56 5.48
CA HIS A 4 -3.30 6.23 5.41
C HIS A 4 -2.11 6.30 4.43
N VAL A 5 -0.97 5.69 4.79
CA VAL A 5 0.27 5.77 4.01
C VAL A 5 0.19 4.91 2.74
N SER A 6 -0.47 3.76 2.81
CA SER A 6 -0.46 2.76 1.72
C SER A 6 -0.94 3.30 0.38
N PRO A 7 -2.10 3.98 0.26
CA PRO A 7 -2.55 4.45 -1.04
C PRO A 7 -1.61 5.48 -1.69
N ARG A 8 -0.92 6.30 -0.88
CA ARG A 8 0.10 7.24 -1.37
C ARG A 8 1.37 6.53 -1.81
N LEU A 9 1.74 5.47 -1.10
CA LEU A 9 2.91 4.65 -1.38
C LEU A 9 2.75 3.92 -2.72
N PHE A 10 1.58 3.32 -2.96
CA PHE A 10 1.33 2.47 -4.12
C PHE A 10 0.76 3.18 -5.35
N ARG A 11 0.39 4.46 -5.24
CA ARG A 11 -0.12 5.24 -6.40
C ARG A 11 0.79 5.12 -7.62
N GLY A 12 2.10 5.30 -7.43
CA GLY A 12 3.07 5.25 -8.53
C GLY A 12 3.15 3.88 -9.20
N LEU A 13 2.97 2.80 -8.42
CA LEU A 13 2.92 1.44 -8.93
C LEU A 13 1.65 1.21 -9.74
N ILE A 14 0.49 1.54 -9.17
CA ILE A 14 -0.82 1.36 -9.82
C ILE A 14 -0.87 2.12 -11.15
N ALA A 15 -0.43 3.39 -11.15
CA ALA A 15 -0.40 4.21 -12.36
C ALA A 15 0.59 3.71 -13.44
N ALA A 16 1.55 2.87 -13.08
CA ALA A 16 2.55 2.32 -14.01
C ALA A 16 2.16 0.96 -14.60
N LEU A 17 1.03 0.37 -14.16
CA LEU A 17 0.52 -0.87 -14.73
C LEU A 17 0.07 -0.64 -16.17
N ASP A 18 0.37 -1.60 -17.03
CA ASP A 18 0.04 -1.56 -18.45
C ASP A 18 -1.40 -2.03 -18.67
N GLU A 19 -2.33 -1.08 -18.78
CA GLU A 19 -3.77 -1.33 -19.00
C GLU A 19 -4.07 -2.10 -20.28
N SER A 20 -3.13 -2.17 -21.24
CA SER A 20 -3.31 -3.01 -22.44
C SER A 20 -3.12 -4.51 -22.17
N LYS A 21 -2.59 -4.86 -20.99
CA LYS A 21 -2.29 -6.23 -20.58
C LYS A 21 -3.05 -6.67 -19.33
N LEU A 22 -3.55 -5.73 -18.55
CA LEU A 22 -4.13 -5.98 -17.23
C LEU A 22 -5.41 -5.16 -17.05
N ASP A 23 -6.44 -5.87 -16.60
CA ASP A 23 -7.68 -5.29 -16.07
C ASP A 23 -7.47 -4.98 -14.58
N VAL A 24 -7.26 -3.69 -14.25
CA VAL A 24 -6.83 -3.27 -12.90
C VAL A 24 -8.00 -2.79 -12.08
N THR A 25 -8.35 -3.53 -11.02
CA THR A 25 -9.34 -3.11 -10.02
C THR A 25 -8.68 -2.72 -8.70
N VAL A 26 -8.98 -1.52 -8.19
CA VAL A 26 -8.59 -1.09 -6.85
C VAL A 26 -9.71 -1.41 -5.87
N ILE A 27 -9.39 -2.09 -4.77
CA ILE A 27 -10.37 -2.53 -3.78
C ILE A 27 -10.11 -1.80 -2.46
N ALA A 28 -11.05 -0.96 -2.05
CA ALA A 28 -11.01 -0.26 -0.79
C ALA A 28 -11.77 -1.05 0.28
N VAL A 29 -11.03 -1.60 1.25
CA VAL A 29 -11.62 -2.34 2.40
C VAL A 29 -12.39 -1.42 3.34
N GLN A 30 -12.05 -0.12 3.36
CA GLN A 30 -12.73 0.93 4.11
C GLN A 30 -13.24 2.03 3.16
N PRO A 31 -14.36 2.71 3.48
CA PRO A 31 -14.92 3.75 2.61
C PRO A 31 -13.91 4.84 2.26
N ALA A 32 -13.76 5.13 0.97
CA ALA A 32 -12.78 6.09 0.46
C ALA A 32 -13.19 7.55 0.70
N ALA A 33 -14.44 7.79 1.11
CA ALA A 33 -15.00 9.08 1.51
C ALA A 33 -14.27 9.81 2.68
N ARG A 34 -13.16 9.24 3.18
CA ARG A 34 -12.26 9.89 4.15
C ARG A 34 -10.99 10.49 3.52
N ASN A 35 -10.77 10.36 2.21
CA ASN A 35 -9.57 10.80 1.50
C ASN A 35 -9.89 11.54 0.19
N GLU A 36 -10.45 12.74 0.28
CA GLU A 36 -10.65 13.63 -0.88
C GLU A 36 -9.31 13.84 -1.64
N GLY A 37 -9.33 13.68 -2.96
CA GLY A 37 -8.18 13.81 -3.88
C GLY A 37 -7.34 12.55 -4.08
N LEU A 38 -7.27 11.64 -3.11
CA LEU A 38 -6.55 10.37 -3.27
C LEU A 38 -7.26 9.40 -4.21
N VAL A 39 -8.60 9.41 -4.18
CA VAL A 39 -9.43 8.59 -5.07
C VAL A 39 -9.25 9.02 -6.52
N ASP A 40 -9.32 10.33 -6.80
CA ASP A 40 -9.17 10.88 -8.14
C ASP A 40 -7.77 10.63 -8.74
N ASP A 41 -6.76 10.54 -7.87
CA ASP A 41 -5.38 10.25 -8.26
C ASP A 41 -5.10 8.75 -8.48
N LEU A 42 -5.91 7.87 -7.88
CA LEU A 42 -5.82 6.42 -8.01
C LEU A 42 -6.70 5.88 -9.14
N THR A 43 -7.64 6.67 -9.66
CA THR A 43 -8.49 6.26 -10.79
C THR A 43 -7.83 6.44 -12.15
N LEU A 44 -6.68 7.11 -12.22
CA LEU A 44 -5.87 7.17 -13.44
C LEU A 44 -5.27 5.78 -13.69
N ASN A 45 -5.71 5.13 -14.78
CA ASN A 45 -5.28 3.79 -15.24
C ASN A 45 -5.82 2.60 -14.42
N VAL A 46 -7.02 2.74 -13.83
CA VAL A 46 -7.74 1.60 -13.23
C VAL A 46 -9.09 1.46 -13.91
N GLU A 47 -9.52 0.21 -14.11
CA GLU A 47 -10.81 -0.10 -14.69
C GLU A 47 -11.95 0.17 -13.70
N ALA A 48 -11.71 -0.17 -12.42
CA ALA A 48 -12.71 -0.04 -11.38
C ALA A 48 -12.12 0.31 -10.01
N LEU A 49 -12.92 1.03 -9.23
CA LEU A 49 -12.74 1.21 -7.79
C LEU A 49 -13.92 0.56 -7.07
N VAL A 50 -13.64 -0.50 -6.32
CA VAL A 50 -14.65 -1.24 -5.54
C VAL A 50 -14.48 -0.90 -4.06
N GLU A 51 -15.53 -0.37 -3.44
CA GLU A 51 -15.57 -0.17 -1.99
C GLU A 51 -16.32 -1.31 -1.32
N LEU A 52 -15.64 -2.06 -0.47
CA LEU A 52 -16.26 -3.14 0.30
C LEU A 52 -17.09 -2.56 1.45
N ARG A 53 -18.35 -3.01 1.58
CA ARG A 53 -19.31 -2.47 2.56
C ARG A 53 -19.85 -3.54 3.49
N GLY A 54 -20.38 -3.10 4.64
CA GLY A 54 -21.02 -4.00 5.61
C GLY A 54 -20.03 -4.65 6.58
N THR A 55 -20.42 -5.80 7.11
CA THR A 55 -19.64 -6.64 8.03
C THR A 55 -18.47 -7.31 7.32
N ILE A 56 -17.53 -7.92 8.06
CA ILE A 56 -16.47 -8.73 7.45
C ILE A 56 -17.04 -9.81 6.53
N ALA A 57 -18.10 -10.50 6.94
CA ALA A 57 -18.73 -11.53 6.11
C ALA A 57 -19.30 -10.96 4.80
N ASP A 58 -19.92 -9.78 4.84
CA ASP A 58 -20.40 -9.10 3.64
C ASP A 58 -19.23 -8.75 2.70
N LYS A 59 -18.12 -8.28 3.27
CA LYS A 59 -16.91 -7.91 2.52
C LYS A 59 -16.23 -9.14 1.90
N GLN A 60 -16.21 -10.27 2.61
CA GLN A 60 -15.72 -11.55 2.08
C GLN A 60 -16.55 -12.00 0.88
N ALA A 61 -17.87 -11.93 0.97
CA ALA A 61 -18.76 -12.28 -0.13
C ALA A 61 -18.59 -11.35 -1.34
N GLN A 62 -18.45 -10.04 -1.11
CA GLN A 62 -18.16 -9.06 -2.17
C GLN A 62 -16.82 -9.35 -2.85
N LEU A 63 -15.76 -9.61 -2.07
CA LEU A 63 -14.42 -9.87 -2.60
C LEU A 63 -14.38 -11.18 -3.41
N ALA A 64 -15.04 -12.23 -2.92
CA ALA A 64 -15.17 -13.51 -3.63
C ALA A 64 -15.96 -13.40 -4.94
N ALA A 65 -16.87 -12.42 -5.05
CA ALA A 65 -17.68 -12.20 -6.25
C ALA A 65 -16.96 -11.44 -7.36
N LEU A 66 -15.74 -10.94 -7.13
CA LEU A 66 -14.98 -10.18 -8.12
C LEU A 66 -14.29 -11.05 -9.17
N ASP A 67 -14.23 -12.37 -8.99
CA ASP A 67 -13.65 -13.34 -9.94
C ASP A 67 -12.25 -12.94 -10.43
N LEU A 68 -11.38 -12.58 -9.47
CA LEU A 68 -10.03 -12.07 -9.76
C LEU A 68 -9.07 -13.22 -10.12
N ASP A 69 -8.22 -13.02 -11.13
CA ASP A 69 -7.10 -13.92 -11.41
C ASP A 69 -5.95 -13.74 -10.40
N VAL A 70 -5.71 -12.49 -10.00
CA VAL A 70 -4.63 -12.08 -9.09
C VAL A 70 -5.15 -11.06 -8.08
N LEU A 71 -4.89 -11.27 -6.79
CA LEU A 71 -5.15 -10.31 -5.73
C LEU A 71 -3.85 -9.91 -5.03
N VAL A 72 -3.53 -8.62 -5.02
CA VAL A 72 -2.37 -8.08 -4.31
C VAL A 72 -2.83 -7.24 -3.11
N TRP A 73 -2.50 -7.71 -1.91
CA TRP A 73 -2.73 -6.99 -0.67
C TRP A 73 -1.65 -5.93 -0.46
N LEU A 74 -2.08 -4.68 -0.29
CA LEU A 74 -1.18 -3.54 -0.14
C LEU A 74 -0.87 -3.19 1.32
N ASP A 75 -1.57 -3.78 2.30
CA ASP A 75 -1.48 -3.35 3.70
C ASP A 75 -1.95 -4.38 4.74
N VAL A 76 -1.74 -5.68 4.48
CA VAL A 76 -2.09 -6.75 5.43
C VAL A 76 -1.54 -6.42 6.82
N GLY A 77 -2.42 -6.39 7.83
CA GLY A 77 -2.05 -6.14 9.21
C GLY A 77 -2.02 -4.65 9.63
N LEU A 78 -2.07 -3.68 8.70
CA LEU A 78 -2.21 -2.27 9.07
C LEU A 78 -3.65 -1.93 9.51
N GLY A 79 -4.65 -2.61 8.94
CA GLY A 79 -6.05 -2.50 9.34
C GLY A 79 -6.61 -3.85 9.79
N ILE A 80 -7.40 -3.85 10.87
CA ILE A 80 -8.06 -5.06 11.41
C ILE A 80 -8.82 -5.82 10.31
N GLU A 81 -9.54 -5.10 9.45
CA GLU A 81 -10.33 -5.73 8.39
C GLU A 81 -9.45 -6.36 7.30
N SER A 82 -8.37 -5.69 6.88
CA SER A 82 -7.42 -6.26 5.90
C SER A 82 -6.80 -7.56 6.41
N TYR A 83 -6.47 -7.62 7.71
CA TYR A 83 -5.94 -8.82 8.35
C TYR A 83 -6.93 -9.98 8.32
N PHE A 84 -8.18 -9.76 8.75
CA PHE A 84 -9.19 -10.83 8.74
C PHE A 84 -9.59 -11.28 7.34
N LEU A 85 -9.66 -10.35 6.39
CA LEU A 85 -9.98 -10.70 5.01
C LEU A 85 -8.86 -11.53 4.39
N ALA A 86 -7.58 -11.21 4.63
CA ALA A 86 -6.43 -11.90 4.04
C ALA A 86 -6.35 -13.41 4.32
N HIS A 87 -7.04 -13.91 5.36
CA HIS A 87 -7.21 -15.35 5.64
C HIS A 87 -8.16 -16.09 4.68
N GLY A 88 -8.75 -15.40 3.69
CA GLY A 88 -9.56 -16.01 2.66
C GLY A 88 -8.81 -16.14 1.33
N ARG A 89 -9.24 -17.10 0.51
CA ARG A 89 -8.80 -17.25 -0.88
C ARG A 89 -9.87 -16.66 -1.80
N TYR A 90 -9.56 -15.53 -2.45
CA TYR A 90 -10.46 -14.81 -3.37
C TYR A 90 -9.93 -14.72 -4.80
N ALA A 91 -8.68 -15.12 -5.03
CA ALA A 91 -8.07 -15.25 -6.36
C ALA A 91 -7.17 -16.50 -6.40
N PRO A 92 -6.97 -17.13 -7.57
CA PRO A 92 -6.02 -18.25 -7.72
C PRO A 92 -4.59 -17.89 -7.31
N VAL A 93 -4.18 -16.63 -7.50
CA VAL A 93 -2.90 -16.11 -7.03
C VAL A 93 -3.16 -14.96 -6.07
N GLN A 94 -2.68 -15.09 -4.83
CA GLN A 94 -2.68 -13.99 -3.87
C GLN A 94 -1.27 -13.61 -3.47
N ALA A 95 -1.01 -12.32 -3.40
CA ALA A 95 0.28 -11.78 -2.96
C ALA A 95 0.09 -10.67 -1.93
N ALA A 96 1.11 -10.45 -1.11
CA ALA A 96 1.24 -9.27 -0.28
C ALA A 96 2.48 -8.47 -0.71
N THR A 97 2.53 -7.20 -0.33
CA THR A 97 3.69 -6.36 -0.56
C THR A 97 3.89 -5.36 0.58
N TRP A 98 4.90 -4.51 0.44
CA TRP A 98 5.56 -3.59 1.38
C TRP A 98 4.69 -2.57 2.15
N GLY A 99 3.38 -2.75 2.24
CA GLY A 99 2.57 -2.01 3.22
C GLY A 99 3.05 -2.25 4.64
N HIS A 100 3.36 -3.51 4.96
CA HIS A 100 4.12 -3.90 6.13
C HIS A 100 5.33 -4.72 5.66
N PRO A 101 6.59 -4.29 5.91
CA PRO A 101 7.77 -4.92 5.32
C PRO A 101 8.22 -6.15 6.11
N VAL A 102 7.29 -7.05 6.41
CA VAL A 102 7.54 -8.35 7.05
C VAL A 102 6.58 -9.40 6.48
N THR A 103 6.88 -10.67 6.69
CA THR A 103 5.96 -11.79 6.43
C THR A 103 4.55 -11.53 6.97
N THR A 104 3.52 -11.91 6.22
CA THR A 104 2.14 -11.85 6.73
C THR A 104 1.87 -12.99 7.71
N GLY A 105 2.57 -14.13 7.57
CA GLY A 105 2.31 -15.34 8.33
C GLY A 105 1.00 -16.05 7.94
N ILE A 106 0.38 -15.67 6.81
CA ILE A 106 -0.94 -16.15 6.38
C ILE A 106 -0.78 -17.15 5.23
N HIS A 107 -1.32 -18.36 5.39
CA HIS A 107 -1.17 -19.46 4.44
C HIS A 107 -1.91 -19.22 3.10
N GLU A 108 -2.95 -18.41 3.10
CA GLU A 108 -3.71 -18.06 1.89
C GLU A 108 -2.98 -17.06 0.97
N ILE A 109 -1.82 -16.54 1.37
CA ILE A 109 -0.99 -15.63 0.58
C ILE A 109 0.19 -16.42 0.00
N ASP A 110 0.25 -16.51 -1.33
CA ASP A 110 1.24 -17.35 -2.01
C ASP A 110 2.60 -16.66 -2.15
N PHE A 111 2.60 -15.34 -2.37
CA PHE A 111 3.80 -14.56 -2.66
C PHE A 111 3.93 -13.31 -1.80
N PHE A 112 5.16 -12.97 -1.41
CA PHE A 112 5.50 -11.65 -0.91
C PHE A 112 6.35 -10.92 -1.96
N LEU A 113 5.83 -9.81 -2.48
CA LEU A 113 6.47 -9.01 -3.51
C LEU A 113 7.40 -7.99 -2.85
N SER A 114 8.70 -8.24 -2.92
CA SER A 114 9.78 -7.43 -2.36
C SER A 114 10.80 -6.98 -3.42
N MET A 115 11.90 -6.37 -2.97
CA MET A 115 12.97 -5.81 -3.78
C MET A 115 14.32 -6.48 -3.46
N ASP A 116 15.33 -6.27 -4.30
CA ASP A 116 16.70 -6.76 -4.10
C ASP A 116 17.47 -6.08 -2.93
N VAL A 117 16.74 -5.37 -2.07
CA VAL A 117 17.21 -4.81 -0.79
C VAL A 117 17.08 -5.80 0.38
N GLU A 118 16.37 -6.92 0.17
CA GLU A 118 16.30 -8.02 1.15
C GLU A 118 17.68 -8.62 1.41
N VAL A 119 17.89 -9.09 2.63
CA VAL A 119 19.12 -9.84 2.96
C VAL A 119 19.14 -11.20 2.26
N ALA A 120 20.34 -11.75 2.05
CA ALA A 120 20.54 -12.94 1.24
C ALA A 120 19.68 -14.15 1.68
N ASP A 121 19.50 -14.32 3.00
CA ASP A 121 18.77 -15.46 3.59
C ASP A 121 17.32 -15.12 3.99
N ALA A 122 16.78 -14.00 3.50
CA ALA A 122 15.45 -13.52 3.88
C ALA A 122 14.33 -14.54 3.57
N ASP A 123 14.49 -15.41 2.57
CA ASP A 123 13.47 -16.43 2.23
C ASP A 123 13.10 -17.33 3.43
N ASN A 124 14.01 -17.51 4.40
CA ASN A 124 13.75 -18.32 5.60
C ASN A 124 12.80 -17.63 6.60
N GLU A 125 12.57 -16.33 6.45
CA GLU A 125 11.77 -15.50 7.35
C GLU A 125 10.36 -15.24 6.79
N TYR A 126 10.07 -15.68 5.56
CA TYR A 126 8.77 -15.53 4.91
C TYR A 126 8.01 -16.85 4.88
N THR A 127 6.70 -16.77 5.14
CA THR A 127 5.79 -17.91 4.93
C THR A 127 5.38 -18.04 3.46
N GLU A 128 5.37 -16.91 2.77
CA GLU A 128 5.09 -16.74 1.36
C GLU A 128 6.36 -17.01 0.53
N THR A 129 6.19 -17.32 -0.75
CA THR A 129 7.32 -17.32 -1.68
C THR A 129 7.78 -15.88 -1.92
N LEU A 130 9.00 -15.55 -1.51
CA LEU A 130 9.57 -14.21 -1.64
C LEU A 130 10.01 -13.94 -3.09
N VAL A 131 9.34 -12.99 -3.74
CA VAL A 131 9.66 -12.53 -5.09
C VAL A 131 10.45 -11.23 -4.98
N ARG A 132 11.65 -11.18 -5.56
CA ARG A 132 12.54 -10.00 -5.50
C ARG A 132 12.64 -9.32 -6.85
N PHE A 133 12.09 -8.12 -6.96
CA PHE A 133 12.28 -7.27 -8.13
C PHE A 133 13.60 -6.51 -8.03
N PRO A 134 14.34 -6.30 -9.13
CA PRO A 134 15.56 -5.51 -9.11
C PRO A 134 15.26 -4.02 -8.90
N GLY A 135 16.05 -3.36 -8.06
CA GLY A 135 16.04 -1.91 -7.89
C GLY A 135 15.25 -1.38 -6.70
N VAL A 136 15.13 -0.05 -6.66
CA VAL A 136 14.49 0.68 -5.56
C VAL A 136 12.98 0.53 -5.64
N PRO A 137 12.25 0.43 -4.52
CA PRO A 137 10.81 0.29 -4.55
C PRO A 137 10.12 1.37 -5.41
N PRO A 138 9.07 1.03 -6.19
CA PRO A 138 8.45 1.93 -7.16
C PRO A 138 7.51 2.93 -6.47
N PHE A 139 7.70 3.13 -5.16
CA PHE A 139 6.93 4.06 -4.35
C PHE A 139 7.33 5.47 -4.72
N LYS A 140 6.79 5.96 -5.84
CA LYS A 140 6.88 7.37 -6.20
C LYS A 140 6.06 8.17 -5.19
N TYR A 141 6.71 8.57 -4.11
CA TYR A 141 6.17 9.60 -3.25
C TYR A 141 6.16 10.92 -4.04
N VAL A 142 4.97 11.34 -4.46
CA VAL A 142 4.80 12.67 -5.06
C VAL A 142 4.90 13.68 -3.93
N ALA A 143 5.99 14.44 -3.90
CA ALA A 143 6.14 15.53 -2.95
C ALA A 143 4.95 16.50 -3.14
N PRO A 144 4.25 16.91 -2.07
CA PRO A 144 3.20 17.89 -2.19
C PRO A 144 3.77 19.20 -2.75
N ASP A 145 2.99 19.89 -3.58
CA ASP A 145 3.34 21.24 -4.07
C ASP A 145 3.23 22.24 -2.91
N VAL A 146 4.29 22.33 -2.11
CA VAL A 146 4.35 23.22 -0.95
C VAL A 146 5.15 24.45 -1.32
N THR A 147 4.46 25.56 -1.53
CA THR A 147 5.11 26.88 -1.54
C THR A 147 5.47 27.27 -0.11
N VAL A 148 6.70 26.97 0.33
CA VAL A 148 7.20 27.43 1.64
C VAL A 148 7.46 28.94 1.56
N LYS A 149 6.59 29.76 2.16
CA LYS A 149 6.78 31.21 2.22
C LYS A 149 7.56 31.62 3.47
N GLY A 150 8.79 32.09 3.28
CA GLY A 150 9.44 33.07 4.18
C GLY A 150 9.66 32.68 5.64
N MET A 151 9.55 31.41 6.01
CA MET A 151 9.78 30.97 7.39
C MET A 151 11.29 30.89 7.68
N THR A 152 11.68 31.34 8.86
CA THR A 152 13.03 31.32 9.42
C THR A 152 13.13 30.24 10.51
N ARG A 153 14.35 29.91 10.94
CA ARG A 153 14.57 28.97 12.05
C ARG A 153 13.92 29.45 13.35
N ALA A 154 13.94 30.76 13.59
CA ALA A 154 13.33 31.41 14.74
C ALA A 154 11.81 31.19 14.82
N ASP A 155 11.13 31.11 13.68
CA ASP A 155 9.68 30.85 13.62
C ASP A 155 9.30 29.45 14.16
N PHE A 156 10.27 28.53 14.23
CA PHE A 156 10.11 27.18 14.78
C PHE A 156 10.83 27.01 16.14
N GLY A 157 11.36 28.08 16.73
CA GLY A 157 12.14 28.02 17.96
C GLY A 157 13.47 27.27 17.82
N LEU A 158 14.02 27.20 16.61
CA LEU A 158 15.27 26.51 16.31
C LEU A 158 16.46 27.47 16.36
N PRO A 159 17.68 27.00 16.70
CA PRO A 159 18.88 27.83 16.75
C PRO A 159 19.19 28.52 15.42
N ASP A 160 19.61 29.78 15.48
CA ASP A 160 19.99 30.57 14.29
C ASP A 160 21.17 29.92 13.54
N ASP A 161 22.08 29.27 14.27
CA ASP A 161 23.34 28.73 13.76
C ASP A 161 23.47 27.22 14.00
N GLY A 162 24.32 26.54 13.21
CA GLY A 162 24.66 25.12 13.39
C GLY A 162 23.77 24.12 12.64
N PRO A 163 24.13 22.82 12.70
CA PRO A 163 23.38 21.75 12.03
C PRO A 163 22.05 21.46 12.75
N LEU A 164 20.98 21.29 11.97
CA LEU A 164 19.70 20.81 12.47
C LEU A 164 19.55 19.34 12.11
N LEU A 165 19.38 18.49 13.12
CA LEU A 165 19.12 17.06 12.94
C LEU A 165 17.66 16.80 13.26
N LEU A 166 16.91 16.29 12.28
CA LEU A 166 15.49 15.97 12.39
C LEU A 166 15.29 14.48 12.17
N CYS A 167 14.54 13.83 13.06
CA CYS A 167 14.01 12.49 12.86
C CYS A 167 12.48 12.59 12.95
N PRO A 168 11.77 12.83 11.83
CA PRO A 168 10.32 12.98 11.84
C PRO A 168 9.61 11.62 11.81
N GLN A 169 10.17 10.64 12.54
CA GLN A 169 9.59 9.30 12.69
C GLN A 169 8.57 9.32 13.83
N TYR A 170 7.45 8.63 13.65
CA TYR A 170 6.49 8.40 14.72
C TYR A 170 7.13 7.50 15.80
N LEU A 171 7.00 7.87 17.07
CA LEU A 171 7.45 7.06 18.21
C LEU A 171 6.37 6.07 18.65
#